data_AF-A0AAV6ZWY1-F1
#
_entry.id   AF-A0AAV6ZWY1-F1
#
_cell.length_a   1.000
_cell.length_b   1.000
_cell.length_c   1.000
_cell.angle_alpha   90.00
_cell.angle_beta   90.00
_cell.angle_gamma   90.00
#
_symmetry.space_group_name_H-M   'P 1'
#
loop_
_entity.id
_entity.type
_entity.pdbx_description
1 polymer ?
#
loop_
_entity_poly.entity_id
_entity_poly.type
_entity_poly.pdbx_seq_one_letter_code
_entity_poly.pdbx_strand_id
1 'polypeptide(L)'
;MKVLLALGVVLALYLEQCSAYCSYGQLSLDSKRKPVCIHNGEVHKIDTDWPSGCEKCSCRKTGMQCCAEIETPSMYDKENCEAIFHEDTCSYTVTRKDNPSVKCEVLAMIG
;
A
#
# COMPACT_ATOMS: atom_id res chain seq x y z
N MET A 1 8.16 0.57 37.63
CA MET A 1 7.64 -0.54 36.78
C MET A 1 6.34 -0.21 36.05
N LYS A 2 5.39 0.52 36.66
CA LYS A 2 4.13 0.91 36.01
C LYS A 2 4.29 1.85 34.80
N VAL A 3 5.24 2.79 34.85
CA VAL A 3 5.52 3.73 33.76
C VAL A 3 6.10 3.03 32.52
N LEU A 4 6.97 2.05 32.72
CA LEU A 4 7.55 1.25 31.62
C LEU A 4 6.51 0.35 30.95
N LEU A 5 5.60 -0.22 31.74
CA LEU A 5 4.46 -1.01 31.22
C LEU A 5 3.47 -0.13 30.45
N ALA A 6 3.17 1.07 30.95
CA ALA A 6 2.28 2.00 30.27
C ALA A 6 2.87 2.48 28.93
N LEU A 7 4.17 2.74 28.86
CA LEU A 7 4.86 3.14 27.63
C LEU A 7 4.87 2.01 26.59
N GLY A 8 5.07 0.77 27.03
CA GLY A 8 5.05 -0.41 26.15
C GLY A 8 3.67 -0.70 25.55
N VAL A 9 2.59 -0.44 26.30
CA VAL A 9 1.21 -0.64 25.82
C VAL A 9 0.83 0.41 24.76
N VAL A 10 1.31 1.64 24.88
CA VAL A 10 1.04 2.71 23.90
C VAL A 10 1.72 2.41 22.55
N LEU A 11 2.95 1.87 22.55
CA LEU A 11 3.68 1.53 21.32
C LEU A 11 3.03 0.39 20.52
N ALA A 12 2.36 -0.56 21.17
CA ALA A 12 1.72 -1.69 20.50
C ALA A 12 0.43 -1.31 19.74
N LEU A 13 -0.24 -0.22 20.11
CA LEU A 13 -1.49 0.23 19.49
C LEU A 13 -1.30 0.92 18.14
N TYR A 14 -0.06 1.24 17.74
CA TYR A 14 0.23 1.89 16.45
C TYR A 14 0.46 0.91 15.30
N LEU A 15 0.43 -0.41 15.56
CA LEU A 15 0.71 -1.44 14.55
C LEU A 15 -0.53 -1.92 13.79
N GLU A 16 -1.70 -1.33 14.01
CA GLU A 16 -2.90 -1.61 13.22
C GLU A 16 -3.06 -0.59 12.10
N GLN A 17 -2.09 -0.54 11.18
CA GLN A 17 -2.30 0.09 9.88
C GLN A 17 -2.96 -0.97 8.99
N CYS A 18 -4.29 -0.85 8.87
CA CYS A 18 -5.10 -1.64 7.95
C CYS A 18 -4.44 -1.67 6.56
N SER A 19 -4.22 -2.88 6.06
CA SER A 19 -3.49 -3.25 4.85
C SER A 19 -4.25 -2.97 3.55
N ALA A 20 -4.88 -1.80 3.45
CA ALA A 20 -5.25 -1.19 2.18
C ALA A 20 -4.70 0.23 2.24
N TYR A 21 -3.45 0.42 1.79
CA TYR A 21 -2.81 1.73 1.79
C TYR A 21 -3.45 2.60 0.70
N CYS A 22 -4.67 3.05 0.97
CA CYS A 22 -5.34 4.06 0.17
C CYS A 22 -5.02 5.43 0.75
N SER A 23 -4.43 6.30 -0.07
CA SER A 23 -4.25 7.71 0.23
C SER A 23 -5.37 8.53 -0.42
N TYR A 24 -5.74 9.64 0.21
CA TYR A 24 -6.80 10.52 -0.26
C TYR A 24 -6.27 11.94 -0.40
N GLY A 25 -6.66 12.60 -1.49
CA GLY A 25 -6.28 13.97 -1.79
C GLY A 25 -7.51 14.84 -2.04
N GLN A 26 -7.40 16.13 -1.77
CA GLN A 26 -8.45 17.10 -2.05
C GLN A 26 -8.39 17.58 -3.51
N LEU A 27 -9.52 18.09 -3.99
CA LEU A 27 -9.58 18.79 -5.27
C LEU A 27 -8.80 20.11 -5.20
N SER A 28 -8.14 20.43 -6.30
CA SER A 28 -7.51 21.72 -6.58
C SER A 28 -8.21 22.38 -7.76
N LEU A 29 -7.85 23.63 -8.06
CA LEU A 29 -8.32 24.35 -9.24
C LEU A 29 -7.19 24.57 -10.22
N ASP A 30 -7.42 24.29 -11.50
CA ASP A 30 -6.48 24.64 -12.57
C ASP A 30 -6.48 26.16 -12.85
N SER A 31 -5.62 26.63 -13.76
CA SER A 31 -5.55 28.04 -14.16
C SER A 31 -6.84 28.60 -14.75
N LYS A 32 -7.77 27.73 -15.19
CA LYS A 32 -9.09 28.07 -15.72
C LYS A 32 -10.20 27.91 -14.66
N ARG A 33 -9.84 27.73 -13.39
CA ARG A 33 -10.74 27.49 -12.25
C ARG A 33 -11.62 26.24 -12.40
N LYS A 34 -11.11 25.21 -13.09
CA LYS A 34 -11.76 23.91 -13.18
C LYS A 34 -11.24 22.99 -12.08
N PRO A 35 -12.10 22.18 -11.44
CA PRO A 35 -11.66 21.23 -10.43
C PRO A 35 -10.82 20.10 -11.04
N VAL A 36 -9.68 19.82 -10.42
CA VAL A 36 -8.67 18.84 -10.83
C VAL A 36 -8.04 18.18 -9.59
N CYS A 37 -7.33 17.07 -9.79
CA CYS A 37 -6.46 16.49 -8.77
C CYS A 37 -4.99 16.78 -9.13
N ILE A 38 -4.16 16.99 -8.12
CA ILE A 38 -2.70 17.13 -8.30
C ILE A 38 -2.03 15.96 -7.60
N HIS A 39 -1.26 15.19 -8.36
CA HIS A 39 -0.53 14.02 -7.85
C HIS A 39 0.91 14.06 -8.34
N ASN A 40 1.89 13.99 -7.44
CA ASN A 40 3.31 14.08 -7.77
C ASN A 40 3.69 15.27 -8.69
N GLY A 41 2.97 16.39 -8.55
CA GLY A 41 3.16 17.60 -9.38
C GLY A 41 2.42 17.59 -10.72
N GLU A 42 1.78 16.50 -11.10
CA GLU A 42 0.99 16.37 -12.34
C GLU A 42 -0.50 16.66 -12.11
N VAL A 43 -1.15 17.24 -13.12
CA VAL A 43 -2.58 17.60 -13.06
C VAL A 43 -3.43 16.53 -13.74
N HIS A 44 -4.34 15.94 -12.98
CA HIS A 44 -5.31 14.95 -13.45
C HIS A 44 -6.72 15.53 -13.47
N LYS A 45 -7.46 15.28 -14.56
CA LYS A 45 -8.84 15.75 -14.71
C LYS A 45 -9.78 14.92 -13.83
N ILE A 46 -10.89 15.51 -13.43
CA ILE A 46 -12.00 14.75 -12.84
C ILE A 46 -12.46 13.62 -13.78
N ASP A 47 -12.87 12.51 -13.18
CA ASP A 47 -13.34 11.28 -13.82
C ASP A 47 -12.25 10.60 -14.65
N THR A 48 -11.00 10.66 -14.17
CA THR A 48 -9.86 9.92 -14.74
C THR A 48 -9.25 8.96 -13.73
N ASP A 49 -8.64 7.90 -14.25
CA ASP A 49 -7.86 6.91 -13.51
C ASP A 49 -6.48 6.82 -14.15
N TRP A 50 -5.45 6.59 -13.34
CA TRP A 50 -4.07 6.41 -13.83
C TRP A 50 -3.25 5.52 -12.89
N PRO A 51 -2.27 4.78 -13.42
CA PRO A 51 -1.30 4.08 -12.60
C PRO A 51 -0.27 5.07 -12.03
N SER A 52 0.18 4.83 -10.81
CA SER A 52 1.24 5.59 -10.13
C SER A 52 2.10 4.62 -9.32
N GLY A 53 3.16 4.10 -9.92
CA GLY A 53 3.95 3.02 -9.32
C GLY A 53 3.08 1.77 -9.11
N CYS A 54 3.06 1.25 -7.89
CA CYS A 54 2.22 0.11 -7.51
C CYS A 54 0.83 0.50 -6.97
N GLU A 55 0.37 1.69 -7.32
CA GLU A 55 -0.94 2.20 -6.96
C GLU A 55 -1.78 2.50 -8.20
N LYS A 56 -3.09 2.35 -8.04
CA LYS A 56 -4.08 2.90 -8.95
C LYS A 56 -4.72 4.11 -8.32
N CYS A 57 -4.54 5.23 -9.00
CA CYS A 57 -5.10 6.51 -8.63
C CYS A 57 -6.35 6.81 -9.44
N SER A 58 -7.27 7.53 -8.80
CA SER A 58 -8.53 7.98 -9.37
C SER A 58 -8.80 9.41 -8.92
N CYS A 59 -9.22 10.26 -9.85
CA CYS A 59 -9.71 11.60 -9.56
C CYS A 59 -11.22 11.63 -9.80
N ARG A 60 -11.98 11.97 -8.76
CA ARG A 60 -13.45 12.05 -8.78
C ARG A 60 -13.89 13.39 -8.23
N LYS A 61 -15.19 13.69 -8.36
CA LYS A 61 -15.79 14.91 -7.79
C LYS A 61 -15.69 15.02 -6.27
N THR A 62 -15.44 13.91 -5.59
CA THR A 62 -15.24 13.84 -4.14
C THR A 62 -13.78 14.05 -3.71
N GLY A 63 -12.83 14.04 -4.66
CA GLY A 63 -11.40 14.09 -4.37
C GLY A 63 -10.61 13.06 -5.15
N MET A 64 -9.35 12.93 -4.79
CA MET A 64 -8.43 11.93 -5.30
C MET A 64 -8.36 10.75 -4.34
N GLN A 65 -8.23 9.53 -4.87
CA GLN A 65 -7.92 8.33 -4.11
C GLN A 65 -6.85 7.53 -4.87
N CYS A 66 -5.74 7.18 -4.22
CA CYS A 66 -4.73 6.27 -4.75
C CYS A 66 -4.62 5.07 -3.82
N CYS A 67 -4.80 3.87 -4.33
CA CYS A 67 -4.72 2.63 -3.56
C CYS A 67 -3.66 1.72 -4.13
N ALA A 68 -2.90 1.06 -3.25
CA ALA A 68 -1.99 -0.01 -3.67
C ALA A 68 -2.75 -1.11 -4.42
N GLU A 69 -2.17 -1.57 -5.53
CA GLU A 69 -2.60 -2.78 -6.26
C GLU A 69 -1.66 -3.95 -5.92
N ILE A 70 -1.33 -4.10 -4.63
CA ILE A 70 -0.36 -5.08 -4.13
C ILE A 70 -1.09 -6.10 -3.24
N GLU A 71 -1.02 -7.37 -3.60
CA GLU A 71 -1.41 -8.46 -2.72
C GLU A 71 -0.22 -8.87 -1.84
N THR A 72 -0.36 -8.68 -0.53
CA THR A 72 0.68 -8.99 0.46
C THR A 72 0.44 -10.39 1.05
N PRO A 73 1.43 -11.30 1.03
CA PRO A 73 1.29 -12.63 1.62
C PRO A 73 1.16 -12.54 3.14
N SER A 74 0.03 -12.99 3.68
CA SER A 74 -0.27 -12.89 5.10
C SER A 74 0.01 -14.19 5.85
N MET A 75 -0.18 -15.34 5.20
CA MET A 75 -0.02 -16.67 5.77
C MET A 75 0.90 -17.56 4.92
N TYR A 76 2.10 -17.80 5.44
CA TYR A 76 3.12 -18.72 4.91
C TYR A 76 4.07 -19.12 6.05
N ASP A 77 4.98 -20.06 5.81
CA ASP A 77 6.02 -20.45 6.78
C ASP A 77 7.05 -19.33 6.96
N LYS A 78 6.80 -18.42 7.91
CA LYS A 78 7.70 -17.29 8.21
C LYS A 78 9.01 -17.73 8.87
N GLU A 79 9.13 -18.96 9.36
CA GLU A 79 10.36 -19.50 9.95
C GLU A 79 11.36 -19.84 8.84
N ASN A 80 10.93 -20.61 7.85
CA ASN A 80 11.82 -21.12 6.79
C ASN A 80 11.75 -20.32 5.48
N CYS A 81 10.77 -19.46 5.32
CA CYS A 81 10.55 -18.70 4.08
C CYS A 81 10.50 -17.19 4.33
N GLU A 82 10.76 -16.43 3.26
CA GLU A 82 10.70 -14.98 3.23
C GLU A 82 9.91 -14.50 2.01
N ALA A 83 9.25 -13.36 2.16
CA ALA A 83 8.54 -12.69 1.07
C ALA A 83 9.42 -11.61 0.46
N ILE A 84 9.64 -11.68 -0.85
CA ILE A 84 10.46 -10.75 -1.64
C ILE A 84 9.52 -9.92 -2.50
N PHE A 85 9.58 -8.59 -2.36
CA PHE A 85 8.78 -7.67 -3.17
C PHE A 85 9.47 -7.38 -4.50
N HIS A 86 8.68 -7.38 -5.57
CA HIS A 86 9.08 -7.06 -6.93
C HIS A 86 8.38 -5.77 -7.36
N GLU A 87 9.10 -4.65 -7.38
CA GLU A 87 8.57 -3.33 -7.73
C GLU A 87 8.10 -3.26 -9.19
N ASP A 88 8.72 -4.02 -10.08
CA ASP A 88 8.41 -4.06 -11.52
C ASP A 88 7.05 -4.71 -11.81
N THR A 89 6.66 -5.69 -11.00
CA THR A 89 5.38 -6.40 -11.12
C THR A 89 4.40 -6.09 -9.99
N CYS A 90 4.79 -5.24 -9.03
CA CYS A 90 4.01 -4.88 -7.85
C CYS A 90 3.49 -6.10 -7.07
N SER A 91 4.33 -7.13 -6.93
CA SER A 91 3.92 -8.41 -6.36
C SER A 91 4.98 -9.01 -5.46
N TYR A 92 4.60 -10.03 -4.68
CA TYR A 92 5.50 -10.77 -3.82
C TYR A 92 5.75 -12.18 -4.35
N THR A 93 6.99 -12.65 -4.22
CA THR A 93 7.31 -14.07 -4.25
C THR A 93 7.68 -14.52 -2.84
N VAL A 94 7.18 -15.69 -2.41
CA VAL A 94 7.61 -16.29 -1.14
C VAL A 94 8.53 -17.48 -1.45
N THR A 95 9.77 -17.42 -0.96
CA THR A 95 10.81 -18.42 -1.24
C THR A 95 11.49 -18.87 0.04
N ARG A 96 12.16 -20.03 -0.01
CA ARG A 96 12.94 -20.52 1.12
C ARG A 96 14.14 -19.60 1.38
N LYS A 97 14.42 -19.34 2.66
CA LYS A 97 15.57 -18.52 3.08
C LYS A 97 16.92 -19.18 2.74
N ASP A 98 16.99 -20.50 2.80
CA ASP A 98 18.21 -21.26 2.49
C ASP A 98 18.38 -21.55 0.99
N ASN A 99 17.32 -21.41 0.19
CA ASN A 99 17.39 -21.56 -1.26
C ASN A 99 16.28 -20.75 -1.96
N PRO A 100 16.57 -19.51 -2.41
CA PRO A 100 15.60 -18.65 -3.09
C PRO A 100 15.01 -19.22 -4.40
N SER A 101 15.61 -20.26 -4.99
CA SER A 101 15.05 -20.92 -6.18
C SER A 101 13.84 -21.80 -5.85
N VAL A 102 13.59 -22.10 -4.57
CA VAL A 102 12.47 -22.94 -4.12
C VAL A 102 11.37 -22.06 -3.56
N LYS A 103 10.20 -22.08 -4.22
CA LYS A 103 9.00 -21.37 -3.76
C LYS A 103 8.40 -22.05 -2.52
N CYS A 104 7.84 -21.25 -1.63
CA CYS A 104 7.07 -21.74 -0.49
C CYS A 104 5.57 -21.63 -0.77
N GLU A 105 4.80 -22.46 -0.07
CA GLU A 105 3.33 -22.39 -0.10
C GLU A 105 2.83 -21.12 0.61
N VAL A 106 1.87 -20.46 -0.01
CA VAL A 106 1.18 -19.29 0.54
C VAL A 106 -0.30 -19.64 0.65
N LEU A 107 -0.84 -19.57 1.86
CA LEU A 107 -2.20 -19.97 2.17
C LEU A 107 -3.18 -18.79 2.14
N ALA A 108 -2.67 -17.56 2.32
CA ALA A 108 -3.49 -16.36 2.26
C ALA A 108 -2.70 -15.13 1.83
N MET A 109 -3.38 -14.26 1.08
CA MET A 109 -2.93 -12.93 0.66
C MET A 109 -3.92 -11.89 1.21
N ILE A 110 -3.48 -10.64 1.37
CA ILE A 110 -4.33 -9.48 1.70
C ILE A 110 -4.06 -8.38 0.69
N GLY A 111 -5.11 -7.73 0.18
CA GLY A 111 -5.05 -6.55 -0.69
C GLY A 111 -6.12 -5.53 -0.32
#